data_AF-A0A7C6X216-F1
#
_entry.id   AF-A0A7C6X216-F1
#
_cell.length_a   1.000
_cell.length_b   1.000
_cell.length_c   1.000
_cell.angle_alpha   90.00
_cell.angle_beta   90.00
_cell.angle_gamma   90.00
#
_symmetry.space_group_name_H-M   'P 1'
#
loop_
_entity.id
_entity.type
_entity.pdbx_description
1 polymer ?
#
loop_
_entity_poly.entity_id
_entity_poly.type
_entity_poly.pdbx_seq_one_letter_code
_entity_poly.pdbx_strand_id
1 'polypeptide(L)'
;YRELHMFALEHLAEARRYYHVTLDISRIPDVLTLRDDELDGLMNQDDARQLIHITYGLILQEKDESGAYRFRDRIYRCLYENETLYSEFLREHIGNHLKALGLEGR
;
A
#
# COMPACT_ATOMS: atom_id res chain seq x y z
N TYR A 1 4.70 -3.60 -7.69
CA TYR A 1 4.19 -2.34 -7.11
C TYR A 1 3.50 -1.46 -8.14
N ARG A 2 4.17 -1.03 -9.23
CA ARG A 2 3.60 -0.12 -10.25
C ARG A 2 2.20 -0.50 -10.74
N GLU A 3 2.00 -1.78 -11.06
CA GLU A 3 0.69 -2.31 -11.49
C GLU A 3 -0.42 -2.07 -10.45
N LEU A 4 -0.13 -2.31 -9.16
CA LEU A 4 -1.07 -2.09 -8.06
C LEU A 4 -1.39 -0.61 -7.87
N HIS A 5 -0.36 0.25 -8.00
CA HIS A 5 -0.50 1.69 -7.85
C HIS A 5 -1.37 2.29 -8.96
N MET A 6 -1.14 1.88 -10.21
CA MET A 6 -1.98 2.30 -11.35
C MET A 6 -3.43 1.83 -11.18
N PHE A 7 -3.62 0.56 -10.80
CA PHE A 7 -4.95 0.04 -10.51
C PHE A 7 -5.66 0.85 -9.40
N ALA A 8 -4.93 1.22 -8.35
CA ALA A 8 -5.45 2.05 -7.28
C ALA A 8 -5.88 3.44 -7.77
N LEU A 9 -5.10 4.08 -8.65
CA LEU A 9 -5.45 5.38 -9.26
C LEU A 9 -6.74 5.27 -10.08
N GLU A 10 -6.85 4.22 -10.91
CA GLU A 10 -8.03 3.97 -11.75
C GLU A 10 -9.30 3.73 -10.93
N HIS A 11 -9.17 3.07 -9.77
CA HIS A 11 -10.31 2.67 -8.93
C HIS A 11 -10.52 3.59 -7.72
N LEU A 12 -9.83 4.73 -7.65
CA LEU A 12 -9.90 5.66 -6.54
C LEU A 12 -11.33 6.21 -6.32
N ALA A 13 -12.04 6.50 -7.41
CA ALA A 13 -13.41 7.03 -7.33
C ALA A 13 -14.37 6.05 -6.63
N GLU A 14 -14.18 4.74 -6.85
CA GLU A 14 -14.94 3.71 -6.16
C GLU A 14 -14.54 3.63 -4.68
N ALA A 15 -13.24 3.60 -4.38
CA ALA A 15 -12.76 3.50 -3.01
C ALA A 15 -13.20 4.68 -2.12
N ARG A 16 -13.31 5.90 -2.68
CA ARG A 16 -13.82 7.09 -1.99
C ARG A 16 -15.28 6.98 -1.53
N ARG A 17 -16.06 6.03 -2.05
CA ARG A 17 -17.44 5.79 -1.60
C ARG A 17 -17.49 5.16 -0.20
N TYR A 18 -16.43 4.47 0.20
CA TYR A 18 -16.36 3.73 1.46
C TYR A 18 -15.55 4.45 2.54
N TYR A 19 -14.69 5.40 2.13
CA TYR A 19 -13.79 6.13 3.03
C TYR A 19 -13.83 7.63 2.77
N HIS A 20 -13.94 8.43 3.83
CA HIS A 20 -13.76 9.87 3.74
C HIS A 20 -12.25 10.19 3.77
N VAL A 21 -11.65 10.48 2.61
CA VAL A 21 -10.24 10.87 2.49
C VAL A 21 -10.04 12.17 1.70
N THR A 22 -9.03 12.94 2.10
CA THR A 22 -8.65 14.22 1.49
C THR A 22 -7.50 14.11 0.49
N LEU A 23 -7.15 12.88 0.09
CA LEU A 23 -6.15 12.55 -0.91
C LEU A 23 -6.15 13.51 -2.11
N ASP A 24 -4.99 14.04 -2.48
CA ASP A 24 -4.77 14.82 -3.69
C ASP A 24 -3.85 14.07 -4.67
N ILE A 25 -4.43 13.55 -5.75
CA ILE A 25 -3.70 12.79 -6.78
C ILE A 25 -2.62 13.61 -7.49
N SER A 26 -2.76 14.94 -7.54
CA SER A 26 -1.79 15.81 -8.23
C SER A 26 -0.45 15.88 -7.49
N ARG A 27 -0.42 15.47 -6.22
CA ARG A 27 0.78 15.44 -5.37
C ARG A 27 1.51 14.11 -5.43
N ILE A 28 0.89 13.09 -6.03
CA ILE A 28 1.47 11.76 -6.19
C ILE A 28 2.38 11.78 -7.42
N PRO A 29 3.68 11.46 -7.28
CA PRO A 29 4.57 11.32 -8.42
C PRO A 29 4.07 10.26 -9.40
N ASP A 30 4.28 10.47 -10.70
CA ASP A 30 3.95 9.47 -11.70
C ASP A 30 4.80 8.20 -11.49
N VAL A 31 4.14 7.15 -11.02
CA VAL A 31 4.74 5.86 -10.69
C VAL A 31 5.37 5.17 -11.91
N LEU A 32 5.13 5.61 -13.13
CA LEU A 32 5.80 5.08 -14.34
C LEU A 32 7.14 5.78 -14.62
N THR A 33 7.37 6.95 -14.04
CA THR A 33 8.59 7.75 -14.27
C THR A 33 9.68 7.53 -13.22
N LEU A 34 9.31 7.06 -12.02
CA LEU A 34 10.24 6.73 -10.94
C LEU A 34 11.13 5.55 -11.31
N ARG A 35 12.35 5.49 -10.77
CA ARG A 35 13.17 4.27 -10.78
C ARG A 35 12.66 3.27 -9.74
N ASP A 36 13.04 2.00 -9.88
CA ASP A 36 12.58 0.96 -8.95
C ASP A 36 13.04 1.20 -7.50
N ASP A 37 14.21 1.80 -7.32
CA ASP A 37 14.78 2.19 -6.02
C ASP A 37 14.14 3.45 -5.42
N GLU A 38 13.19 4.08 -6.11
CA GLU A 38 12.44 5.25 -5.62
C GLU A 38 10.99 4.89 -5.23
N LEU A 39 10.54 3.68 -5.55
CA LEU A 39 9.14 3.27 -5.37
C LEU A 39 8.74 3.14 -3.90
N ASP A 40 9.65 2.73 -3.03
CA ASP A 40 9.43 2.61 -1.59
C ASP A 40 9.19 3.98 -0.93
N GLY A 41 9.80 5.03 -1.46
CA GLY A 41 9.57 6.42 -1.04
C GLY A 41 8.10 6.85 -1.09
N LEU A 42 7.29 6.23 -1.95
CA LEU A 42 5.84 6.48 -2.01
C LEU A 42 5.10 6.06 -0.73
N MET A 43 5.62 5.10 0.05
CA MET A 43 5.02 4.72 1.33
C MET A 43 5.24 5.77 2.43
N ASN A 44 6.15 6.71 2.21
CA ASN A 44 6.41 7.85 3.11
C ASN A 44 5.66 9.13 2.68
N GLN A 45 5.02 9.11 1.50
CA GLN A 45 4.25 10.24 0.97
C GLN A 45 2.77 10.06 1.36
N ASP A 46 2.16 11.06 2.00
CA ASP A 46 0.84 10.93 2.62
C ASP A 46 -0.29 10.55 1.65
N ASP A 47 -0.34 11.20 0.48
CA ASP A 47 -1.35 10.95 -0.54
C ASP A 47 -1.19 9.53 -1.15
N ALA A 48 0.01 9.14 -1.56
CA ALA A 48 0.29 7.81 -2.09
C ALA A 48 0.01 6.71 -1.05
N ARG A 49 0.31 6.97 0.23
CA ARG A 49 -0.03 6.06 1.32
C ARG A 49 -1.55 5.94 1.51
N GLN A 50 -2.29 7.06 1.49
CA GLN A 50 -3.75 7.04 1.55
C GLN A 50 -4.37 6.30 0.37
N LEU A 51 -3.87 6.51 -0.85
CA LEU A 51 -4.32 5.85 -2.06
C LEU A 51 -4.30 4.33 -1.88
N ILE A 52 -3.13 3.76 -1.56
CA ILE A 52 -2.99 2.31 -1.35
C ILE A 52 -3.82 1.83 -0.15
N HIS A 53 -3.89 2.62 0.91
CA HIS A 53 -4.62 2.26 2.14
C HIS A 53 -6.11 2.07 1.89
N ILE A 54 -6.75 2.88 1.04
CA ILE A 54 -8.20 2.79 0.84
C ILE A 54 -8.60 1.83 -0.28
N THR A 55 -7.68 1.54 -1.20
CA THR A 55 -7.93 0.63 -2.34
C THR A 55 -7.58 -0.82 -2.05
N TYR A 56 -7.09 -1.17 -0.86
CA TYR A 56 -6.66 -2.53 -0.51
C TYR A 56 -7.75 -3.59 -0.78
N GLY A 57 -9.02 -3.29 -0.50
CA GLY A 57 -10.13 -4.19 -0.74
C GLY A 57 -10.31 -4.50 -2.23
N LEU A 58 -10.25 -3.47 -3.08
CA LEU A 58 -10.36 -3.61 -4.54
C LEU A 58 -9.16 -4.40 -5.08
N ILE A 59 -7.95 -4.07 -4.63
CA ILE A 59 -6.72 -4.77 -5.02
C ILE A 59 -6.80 -6.27 -4.67
N LEU A 60 -7.24 -6.61 -3.46
CA LEU A 60 -7.27 -8.01 -3.01
C LEU A 60 -8.43 -8.81 -3.60
N GLN A 61 -9.47 -8.15 -4.10
CA GLN A 61 -10.65 -8.80 -4.68
C GLN A 61 -10.65 -8.82 -6.21
N GLU A 62 -9.78 -8.04 -6.86
CA GLU A 62 -9.67 -8.00 -8.31
C GLU A 62 -9.37 -9.38 -8.90
N LYS A 63 -10.18 -9.75 -9.90
CA LYS A 63 -10.09 -11.03 -10.61
C LYS A 63 -9.94 -10.79 -12.11
N ASP A 64 -9.18 -11.66 -12.76
CA ASP A 64 -9.10 -11.68 -14.21
C ASP A 64 -10.31 -12.37 -14.86
N GLU A 65 -10.33 -12.44 -16.19
CA GLU A 65 -11.40 -13.07 -16.97
C GLU A 65 -11.58 -14.56 -16.65
N SER A 66 -10.56 -15.23 -16.11
CA SER A 66 -10.63 -16.63 -15.67
C SER A 66 -11.23 -16.80 -14.28
N GLY A 67 -11.43 -15.70 -13.54
CA GLY A 67 -11.91 -15.69 -12.17
C GLY A 67 -10.81 -15.89 -11.12
N ALA A 68 -9.54 -15.94 -11.54
CA ALA A 68 -8.38 -16.00 -10.66
C ALA A 68 -8.06 -14.60 -10.10
N TYR A 69 -7.53 -14.53 -8.87
CA TYR A 69 -7.18 -13.24 -8.28
C TYR A 69 -5.95 -12.65 -8.97
N ARG A 70 -6.11 -11.45 -9.54
CA ARG A 70 -5.07 -10.79 -10.33
C ARG A 70 -3.84 -10.40 -9.51
N PHE A 71 -4.06 -9.91 -8.29
CA PHE A 71 -3.01 -9.37 -7.43
C PHE A 71 -2.79 -10.15 -6.15
N ARG A 72 -3.88 -10.61 -5.52
CA ARG A 72 -3.89 -11.18 -4.17
C ARG A 72 -2.81 -12.24 -3.98
N ASP A 73 -2.79 -13.26 -4.83
CA ASP A 73 -1.92 -14.41 -4.63
C ASP A 73 -0.44 -14.05 -4.84
N ARG A 74 -0.15 -13.08 -5.73
CA ARG A 74 1.21 -12.51 -5.93
C ARG A 74 1.67 -11.70 -4.71
N ILE A 75 0.77 -10.93 -4.11
CA ILE A 75 1.04 -10.15 -2.88
C ILE A 75 1.36 -11.10 -1.74
N TYR A 76 0.50 -12.08 -1.46
CA TYR A 76 0.72 -13.04 -0.38
C TYR A 76 2.01 -13.83 -0.59
N ARG A 77 2.29 -14.31 -1.81
CA ARG A 77 3.55 -14.99 -2.10
C ARG A 77 4.77 -14.12 -1.77
N CYS A 78 4.76 -12.86 -2.21
CA CYS A 78 5.84 -11.91 -1.91
C CYS A 78 6.02 -11.70 -0.39
N LEU A 79 4.91 -11.54 0.35
CA LEU A 79 4.95 -11.38 1.81
C LEU A 79 5.50 -12.63 2.51
N TYR A 80 5.12 -13.84 2.07
CA TYR A 80 5.63 -15.09 2.63
C TYR A 80 7.11 -15.32 2.31
N GLU A 81 7.53 -15.02 1.08
CA GLU A 81 8.95 -15.11 0.67
C GLU A 81 9.84 -14.13 1.46
N ASN A 82 9.26 -13.05 1.98
CA ASN A 82 9.96 -11.98 2.72
C ASN A 82 9.46 -11.84 4.16
N GLU A 83 8.98 -12.92 4.79
CA GLU A 83 8.30 -12.89 6.09
C GLU A 83 9.14 -12.23 7.20
N THR A 84 10.44 -12.53 7.26
CA THR A 84 11.36 -11.92 8.23
C THR A 84 11.44 -10.41 8.04
N LEU A 85 11.63 -9.96 6.80
CA LEU A 85 11.72 -8.53 6.47
C LEU A 85 10.41 -7.81 6.78
N TYR A 86 9.27 -8.43 6.44
CA TYR A 86 7.95 -7.90 6.77
C TYR A 86 7.77 -7.76 8.30
N SER A 87 8.17 -8.77 9.06
CA SER A 87 8.11 -8.76 10.53
C SER A 87 9.00 -7.68 11.14
N GLU A 88 10.19 -7.44 10.58
CA GLU A 88 11.09 -6.37 11.00
C GLU A 88 10.46 -4.98 10.79
N PHE A 89 9.88 -4.73 9.61
CA PHE A 89 9.17 -3.48 9.33
C PHE A 89 7.97 -3.28 10.24
N LEU A 90 7.21 -4.33 10.55
CA LEU A 90 6.10 -4.25 11.51
C LEU A 90 6.60 -3.87 12.90
N ARG A 91 7.66 -4.52 13.38
CA ARG A 91 8.26 -4.24 14.69
C ARG A 91 8.75 -2.80 14.78
N GLU A 92 9.43 -2.30 13.75
CA GLU A 92 9.91 -0.92 13.72
C GLU A 92 8.74 0.07 13.67
N HIS A 93 7.83 -0.10 12.72
CA HIS A 93 6.72 0.82 12.51
C HIS A 93 5.80 0.89 13.74
N ILE A 94 5.31 -0.25 14.24
CA ILE A 94 4.46 -0.30 15.44
C ILE A 94 5.26 0.12 16.68
N GLY A 95 6.54 -0.26 16.78
CA GLY A 95 7.42 0.17 17.85
C GLY A 95 7.52 1.70 17.97
N ASN A 96 7.62 2.41 16.84
CA ASN A 96 7.61 3.88 16.83
C ASN A 96 6.28 4.45 17.36
N HIS A 97 5.14 3.79 17.10
CA HIS A 97 3.85 4.18 17.68
C HIS A 97 3.84 3.99 19.20
N LEU A 98 4.33 2.85 19.70
CA LEU A 98 4.40 2.57 21.14
C LEU A 98 5.30 3.57 21.87
N LYS A 99 6.46 3.89 21.30
CA LYS A 99 7.37 4.92 21.82
C LYS A 99 6.70 6.29 21.89
N ALA A 100 6.00 6.69 20.83
CA ALA A 100 5.27 7.97 20.80
C ALA A 100 4.15 8.04 21.86
N LEU A 101 3.64 6.89 22.32
CA LEU A 101 2.68 6.78 23.42
C LEU A 101 3.35 6.72 24.81
N GLY A 102 4.68 6.77 24.90
CA GLY A 102 5.44 6.64 26.15
C GLY A 102 5.51 5.21 26.69
N LEU A 103 5.18 4.22 25.86
CA LEU A 103 5.25 2.79 26.19
C LEU A 103 6.59 2.24 25.73
N GLU A 104 7.68 2.66 26.37
CA GLU A 104 8.97 2.00 26.22
C GLU A 104 9.05 0.84 27.21
N GLY A 105 9.38 -0.36 26.71
CA GLY A 105 9.60 -1.53 27.55
C GLY A 105 10.59 -1.19 28.66
N ARG A 106 10.21 -1.48 29.91
CA ARG A 106 11.17 -1.57 31.02
C ARG A 106 12.24 -2.60 30.71
#